data_AF-A0A3D3Q5A8-F1
#
_entry.id   AF-A0A3D3Q5A8-F1
#
_cell.length_a   1.000
_cell.length_b   1.000
_cell.length_c   1.000
_cell.angle_alpha   90.00
_cell.angle_beta   90.00
_cell.angle_gamma   90.00
#
_symmetry.space_group_name_H-M   'P 1'
#
loop_
_entity.id
_entity.type
_entity.pdbx_description
1 polymer ?
#
loop_
_entity_poly.entity_id
_entity_poly.type
_entity_poly.pdbx_seq_one_letter_code
_entity_poly.pdbx_strand_id
1 'polypeptide(L)'
;MSRRGRLVAEGLIALVAAAATVFVLNRGPNIIKPDNPCATPPPLQRFHGVTLQPLAMHAYRRANMLAGRLIAVIQSYRSCKQQAEACVKVCGVASGCKDRCAKPGTSYHQLGAAIDVSQAMLDSTKVVMALKDAGWCQSVPASDPGHWSYGGCH
;
A
#
# COMPACT_ATOMS: atom_id res chain seq x y z
N MET A 1 25.92 11.84 47.02
CA MET A 1 25.56 11.11 45.77
C MET A 1 26.64 11.38 44.73
N SER A 2 27.40 10.36 44.34
CA SER A 2 28.62 10.53 43.52
C SER A 2 28.28 10.87 42.07
N ARG A 3 29.06 11.77 41.46
CA ARG A 3 28.92 12.22 40.05
C ARG A 3 28.91 11.08 39.02
N ARG A 4 29.35 9.87 39.40
CA ARG A 4 29.37 8.69 38.52
C ARG A 4 27.98 8.07 38.28
N GLY A 5 26.99 8.32 39.13
CA GLY A 5 25.65 7.75 38.98
C GLY A 5 24.77 8.43 37.92
N ARG A 6 25.04 9.70 37.56
CA ARG A 6 24.24 10.44 36.56
C ARG A 6 24.60 10.11 35.11
N LEU A 7 25.88 9.84 34.84
CA LEU A 7 26.36 9.59 33.47
C LEU A 7 25.90 8.25 32.89
N VAL A 8 25.65 7.25 33.75
CA VAL A 8 25.20 5.92 33.30
C VAL A 8 23.72 5.94 32.89
N ALA A 9 22.88 6.72 33.58
CA ALA A 9 21.46 6.83 33.27
C ALA A 9 21.22 7.63 31.97
N GLU A 10 21.98 8.70 31.73
CA GLU A 10 21.88 9.51 30.51
C GLU A 10 22.40 8.78 29.26
N GLY A 11 23.46 7.97 29.41
CA GLY A 11 24.00 7.15 28.31
C GLY A 11 23.04 6.06 27.82
N LEU A 12 22.28 5.44 28.73
CA LEU A 12 21.30 4.40 28.40
C LEU A 12 20.05 4.96 27.70
N ILE A 13 19.58 6.15 28.10
CA ILE A 13 18.44 6.80 27.44
C ILE A 13 18.80 7.24 26.01
N ALA A 14 20.02 7.76 25.81
CA ALA A 14 20.49 8.17 24.49
C ALA A 14 20.63 6.98 23.51
N LEU A 15 21.07 5.81 23.99
CA LEU A 15 21.20 4.60 23.16
C LEU A 15 19.85 3.98 22.76
N VAL A 16 18.85 4.00 23.64
CA VAL A 16 17.49 3.53 23.30
C VAL A 16 16.79 4.48 22.32
N ALA A 17 16.96 5.80 22.49
CA ALA A 17 16.44 6.79 21.56
C ALA A 17 17.11 6.69 20.16
N ALA A 18 18.42 6.45 20.12
CA ALA A 18 19.18 6.27 18.87
C ALA A 18 18.81 4.95 18.15
N ALA A 19 18.62 3.85 18.87
CA ALA A 19 18.22 2.58 18.28
C ALA A 19 16.79 2.63 17.72
N ALA A 20 15.87 3.31 18.41
CA ALA A 20 14.50 3.51 17.92
C ALA A 20 14.43 4.43 16.69
N THR A 21 15.28 5.47 16.61
CA THR A 21 15.36 6.33 15.44
C THR A 21 15.99 5.64 14.23
N VAL A 22 17.04 4.83 14.41
CA VAL A 22 17.68 4.12 13.28
C VAL A 22 16.77 3.03 12.69
N PHE A 23 15.92 2.37 13.48
CA PHE A 23 14.96 1.40 12.95
C PHE A 23 13.80 2.05 12.17
N VAL A 24 13.44 3.29 12.53
CA VAL A 24 12.37 4.06 11.87
C VAL A 24 12.85 4.78 10.61
N LEU A 25 14.14 5.15 10.53
CA LEU A 25 14.67 5.98 9.44
C LEU A 25 15.13 5.20 8.19
N ASN A 26 15.16 3.86 8.23
CA ASN A 26 15.78 3.06 7.16
C ASN A 26 14.81 2.23 6.30
N ARG A 27 13.50 2.43 6.43
CA ARG A 27 12.52 1.88 5.50
C ARG A 27 11.48 2.93 5.21
N GLY A 28 11.10 3.09 3.95
CA GLY A 28 10.00 3.98 3.56
C GLY A 28 8.70 3.66 4.31
N PRO A 29 7.62 4.43 4.09
CA PRO A 29 6.32 4.15 4.70
C PRO A 29 5.87 2.72 4.32
N ASN A 30 6.13 1.76 5.21
CA ASN A 30 5.84 0.36 4.94
C ASN A 30 4.38 0.11 5.25
N ILE A 31 3.65 -0.38 4.26
CA ILE A 31 2.38 -1.03 4.49
C ILE A 31 2.57 -2.22 5.43
N ILE A 32 1.57 -2.49 6.25
CA ILE A 32 1.52 -3.68 7.10
C ILE A 32 1.27 -4.88 6.19
N LYS A 33 2.15 -5.90 6.27
CA LYS A 33 1.99 -7.17 5.55
C LYS A 33 1.81 -8.27 6.59
N PRO A 34 0.56 -8.65 6.92
CA PRO A 34 0.31 -9.79 7.82
C PRO A 34 0.89 -11.07 7.21
N ASP A 35 1.34 -12.00 8.05
CA ASP A 35 1.84 -13.32 7.59
C ASP A 35 0.74 -14.10 6.85
N ASN A 36 -0.52 -13.92 7.24
CA ASN A 36 -1.68 -14.49 6.60
C ASN A 36 -2.79 -13.44 6.41
N PRO A 37 -2.77 -12.66 5.31
CA PRO A 37 -3.78 -11.64 5.05
C PRO A 37 -5.17 -12.22 4.76
N CYS A 38 -5.28 -13.55 4.60
CA CYS A 38 -6.57 -14.25 4.47
C CYS A 38 -7.22 -14.57 5.80
N ALA A 39 -6.44 -14.78 6.85
CA ALA A 39 -6.96 -14.98 8.20
C ALA A 39 -7.15 -13.65 8.92
N THR A 40 -6.22 -12.72 8.75
CA THR A 40 -6.22 -11.44 9.45
C THR A 40 -5.99 -10.31 8.44
N PRO A 41 -7.05 -9.60 8.02
CA PRO A 41 -6.88 -8.47 7.13
C PRO A 41 -6.07 -7.36 7.84
N PRO A 42 -5.30 -6.56 7.09
CA PRO A 42 -4.61 -5.42 7.68
C PRO A 42 -5.62 -4.36 8.18
N PRO A 43 -5.19 -3.36 8.97
CA PRO A 43 -6.03 -2.23 9.31
C PRO A 43 -6.48 -1.48 8.06
N LEU A 44 -7.78 -1.18 7.92
CA LEU A 44 -8.34 -0.52 6.73
C LEU A 44 -9.10 0.76 7.10
N GLN A 45 -9.09 1.71 6.20
CA GLN A 45 -9.84 2.96 6.24
C GLN A 45 -10.64 3.12 4.95
N ARG A 46 -11.78 3.81 5.03
CA ARG A 46 -12.65 4.11 3.89
C ARG A 46 -12.70 5.60 3.60
N PHE A 47 -12.70 5.96 2.32
CA PHE A 47 -12.86 7.33 1.84
C PHE A 47 -13.45 7.33 0.43
N HIS A 48 -14.62 7.95 0.23
CA HIS A 48 -15.34 7.97 -1.06
C HIS A 48 -15.38 6.60 -1.78
N GLY A 49 -15.76 5.55 -1.07
CA GLY A 49 -15.86 4.19 -1.62
C GLY A 49 -14.52 3.44 -1.78
N VAL A 50 -13.39 4.11 -1.60
CA VAL A 50 -12.05 3.50 -1.63
C VAL A 50 -11.70 2.96 -0.24
N THR A 51 -11.24 1.71 -0.17
CA THR A 51 -10.81 1.05 1.07
C THR A 51 -9.32 0.71 0.99
N LEU A 52 -8.50 1.28 1.86
CA LEU A 52 -7.03 1.14 1.88
C LEU A 52 -6.48 1.09 3.30
N GLN A 53 -5.23 0.65 3.46
CA GLN A 53 -4.48 0.87 4.71
C GLN A 53 -4.27 2.36 4.99
N PRO A 54 -4.10 2.77 6.26
CA PRO A 54 -3.93 4.18 6.62
C PRO A 54 -2.85 4.94 5.81
N LEU A 55 -1.67 4.33 5.62
CA LEU A 55 -0.58 4.98 4.87
C LEU A 55 -0.91 5.10 3.37
N ALA A 56 -1.46 4.05 2.76
CA ALA A 56 -1.92 4.10 1.37
C ALA A 56 -3.10 5.09 1.20
N MET A 57 -4.00 5.17 2.18
CA MET A 57 -5.11 6.14 2.18
C MET A 57 -4.59 7.58 2.25
N HIS A 58 -3.57 7.84 3.07
CA HIS A 58 -2.90 9.15 3.11
C HIS A 58 -2.28 9.50 1.75
N ALA A 59 -1.57 8.55 1.13
CA ALA A 59 -1.01 8.73 -0.21
C ALA A 59 -2.10 8.97 -1.27
N TYR A 60 -3.22 8.25 -1.22
CA TYR A 60 -4.36 8.47 -2.11
C TYR A 60 -4.95 9.88 -1.98
N ARG A 61 -5.15 10.36 -0.75
CA ARG A 61 -5.61 11.73 -0.50
C ARG A 61 -4.63 12.76 -1.04
N ARG A 62 -3.32 12.54 -0.85
CA ARG A 62 -2.28 13.39 -1.44
C ARG A 62 -2.35 13.41 -2.96
N ALA A 63 -2.52 12.26 -3.61
CA ALA A 63 -2.70 12.19 -5.06
C ALA A 63 -3.93 12.98 -5.54
N ASN A 64 -5.07 12.88 -4.85
CA ASN A 64 -6.26 13.68 -5.17
C ASN A 64 -6.00 15.19 -5.08
N MET A 65 -5.29 15.65 -4.03
CA MET A 65 -4.92 17.05 -3.89
C MET A 65 -4.01 17.53 -5.03
N LEU A 66 -2.98 16.75 -5.38
CA LEU A 66 -2.07 17.06 -6.48
C LEU A 66 -2.78 17.07 -7.84
N ALA A 67 -3.70 16.14 -8.06
CA ALA A 67 -4.53 16.10 -9.26
C ALA A 67 -5.55 17.28 -9.30
N GLY A 68 -5.89 17.85 -8.15
CA GLY A 68 -6.92 18.87 -7.99
C GLY A 68 -8.34 18.34 -8.20
N ARG A 69 -8.54 17.02 -8.10
CA ARG A 69 -9.83 16.34 -8.24
C ARG A 69 -9.78 14.94 -7.62
N LEU A 70 -10.95 14.36 -7.40
CA LEU A 70 -11.04 12.94 -7.03
C LEU A 70 -10.59 12.06 -8.20
N ILE A 71 -9.66 11.16 -7.95
CA ILE A 71 -9.21 10.11 -8.86
C ILE A 71 -10.24 8.99 -8.77
N ALA A 72 -10.86 8.61 -9.89
CA ALA A 72 -11.85 7.54 -9.89
C ALA A 72 -11.15 6.17 -9.76
N VAL A 73 -11.40 5.50 -8.64
CA VAL A 73 -10.91 4.14 -8.37
C VAL A 73 -12.02 3.15 -8.67
N ILE A 74 -11.73 2.19 -9.55
CA ILE A 74 -12.63 1.07 -9.90
C ILE A 74 -12.54 -0.01 -8.84
N GLN A 75 -11.32 -0.35 -8.39
CA GLN A 75 -11.09 -1.39 -7.38
C GLN A 75 -10.06 -0.94 -6.36
N SER A 76 -10.28 -1.30 -5.10
CA SER A 76 -9.35 -1.03 -3.99
C SER A 76 -9.18 -2.30 -3.16
N TYR A 77 -9.37 -2.28 -1.84
CA TYR A 77 -9.27 -3.49 -1.04
C TYR A 77 -10.16 -4.64 -1.57
N ARG A 78 -9.58 -5.84 -1.60
CA ARG A 78 -10.25 -7.09 -1.98
C ARG A 78 -9.92 -8.16 -0.95
N SER A 79 -10.92 -8.85 -0.39
CA SER A 79 -10.67 -9.99 0.51
C SER A 79 -10.09 -11.19 -0.26
N CYS A 80 -9.53 -12.20 0.44
CA CYS A 80 -9.06 -13.42 -0.22
C CYS A 80 -10.15 -14.17 -0.98
N LYS A 81 -11.38 -14.20 -0.43
CA LYS A 81 -12.52 -14.79 -1.12
C LYS A 81 -12.81 -14.06 -2.42
N GLN A 82 -12.88 -12.73 -2.38
CA GLN A 82 -13.09 -11.91 -3.57
C GLN A 82 -11.94 -12.05 -4.57
N GLN A 83 -10.69 -12.21 -4.11
CA GLN A 83 -9.54 -12.47 -4.99
C GLN A 83 -9.68 -13.81 -5.72
N ALA A 84 -10.07 -14.87 -5.00
CA ALA A 84 -10.32 -16.18 -5.61
C ALA A 84 -11.43 -16.10 -6.66
N GLU A 85 -12.54 -15.43 -6.34
CA GLU A 85 -13.64 -15.20 -7.28
C GLU A 85 -13.20 -14.39 -8.50
N ALA A 86 -12.34 -13.38 -8.32
CA ALA A 86 -11.76 -12.62 -9.42
C ALA A 86 -10.87 -13.50 -10.30
N CYS A 87 -10.03 -14.37 -9.72
CA CYS A 87 -9.19 -15.27 -10.50
C CYS A 87 -10.00 -16.31 -11.29
N VAL A 88 -11.11 -16.82 -10.73
CA VAL A 88 -12.03 -17.68 -11.49
C VAL A 88 -12.58 -16.94 -12.72
N LYS A 89 -12.95 -15.67 -12.59
CA LYS A 89 -13.45 -14.87 -13.72
C LYS A 89 -12.37 -14.58 -14.76
N VAL A 90 -11.14 -14.31 -14.33
CA VAL A 90 -10.03 -13.93 -15.22
C VAL A 90 -9.45 -15.14 -15.97
N CYS A 91 -9.32 -16.28 -15.30
CA CYS A 91 -8.59 -17.43 -15.85
C CYS A 91 -9.15 -18.80 -15.44
N GLY A 92 -10.34 -18.88 -14.84
CA GLY A 92 -11.00 -20.14 -14.50
C GLY A 92 -10.44 -20.85 -13.26
N VAL A 93 -9.42 -20.29 -12.59
CA VAL A 93 -8.70 -20.97 -11.49
C VAL A 93 -8.70 -20.09 -10.23
N ALA A 94 -9.30 -20.58 -9.15
CA ALA A 94 -9.42 -19.85 -7.89
C ALA A 94 -8.08 -19.59 -7.18
N SER A 95 -7.07 -20.42 -7.42
CA SER A 95 -5.72 -20.28 -6.84
C SER A 95 -4.84 -19.25 -7.55
N GLY A 96 -5.35 -18.57 -8.58
CA GLY A 96 -4.59 -17.64 -9.40
C GLY A 96 -3.98 -18.30 -10.64
N CYS A 97 -3.39 -17.46 -11.48
CA CYS A 97 -2.77 -17.87 -12.73
C CYS A 97 -1.62 -16.91 -13.07
N LYS A 98 -0.55 -17.49 -13.64
CA LYS A 98 0.67 -16.76 -13.95
C LYS A 98 0.36 -15.53 -14.81
N ASP A 99 0.96 -14.40 -14.45
CA ASP A 99 0.91 -13.11 -15.15
C ASP A 99 -0.48 -12.50 -15.37
N ARG A 100 -1.54 -13.08 -14.78
CA ARG A 100 -2.93 -12.62 -15.00
C ARG A 100 -3.75 -12.47 -13.73
N CYS A 101 -3.52 -13.31 -12.72
CA CYS A 101 -4.20 -13.17 -11.43
C CYS A 101 -3.33 -13.65 -10.28
N ALA A 102 -3.01 -12.74 -9.36
CA ALA A 102 -2.29 -13.06 -8.14
C ALA A 102 -3.08 -14.05 -7.28
N LYS A 103 -2.37 -15.04 -6.73
CA LYS A 103 -2.93 -16.04 -5.81
C LYS A 103 -3.58 -15.33 -4.61
N PRO A 104 -4.73 -15.82 -4.10
CA PRO A 104 -5.28 -15.33 -2.86
C PRO A 104 -4.24 -15.40 -1.72
N GLY A 105 -4.00 -14.24 -1.11
CA GLY A 105 -3.05 -14.03 -0.04
C GLY A 105 -1.80 -13.26 -0.50
N THR A 106 -1.62 -13.08 -1.81
CA THR A 106 -0.43 -12.42 -2.37
C THR A 106 -0.74 -11.14 -3.14
N SER A 107 -2.02 -10.80 -3.36
CA SER A 107 -2.41 -9.57 -4.06
C SER A 107 -2.32 -8.34 -3.16
N TYR A 108 -1.79 -7.23 -3.68
CA TYR A 108 -1.72 -5.96 -2.97
C TYR A 108 -3.10 -5.34 -2.69
N HIS A 109 -4.13 -5.71 -3.46
CA HIS A 109 -5.52 -5.37 -3.10
C HIS A 109 -5.90 -5.97 -1.75
N GLN A 110 -5.39 -7.14 -1.40
CA GLN A 110 -5.67 -7.80 -0.12
C GLN A 110 -4.92 -7.17 1.04
N LEU A 111 -3.85 -6.44 0.72
CA LEU A 111 -3.17 -5.59 1.67
C LEU A 111 -3.86 -4.22 1.80
N GLY A 112 -4.88 -3.89 1.00
CA GLY A 112 -5.40 -2.51 0.96
C GLY A 112 -4.32 -1.51 0.53
N ALA A 113 -3.40 -1.95 -0.31
CA ALA A 113 -2.24 -1.19 -0.78
C ALA A 113 -2.20 -1.08 -2.31
N ALA A 114 -3.29 -1.45 -2.99
CA ALA A 114 -3.46 -1.24 -4.43
C ALA A 114 -4.78 -0.56 -4.75
N ILE A 115 -4.76 0.18 -5.85
CA ILE A 115 -5.94 0.74 -6.51
C ILE A 115 -5.86 0.41 -8.01
N ASP A 116 -7.03 0.14 -8.60
CA ASP A 116 -7.19 0.10 -10.04
C ASP A 116 -7.98 1.35 -10.46
N VAL A 117 -7.46 2.12 -11.40
CA VAL A 117 -8.10 3.32 -11.94
C VAL A 117 -8.61 3.09 -13.36
N SER A 118 -9.59 3.88 -13.80
CA SER A 118 -10.14 3.75 -15.16
C SER A 118 -9.20 4.29 -16.24
N GLN A 119 -9.41 3.86 -17.48
CA GLN A 119 -8.68 4.43 -18.63
C GLN A 119 -8.82 5.95 -18.70
N ALA A 120 -10.01 6.50 -18.44
CA ALA A 120 -10.23 7.94 -18.39
C ALA A 120 -9.40 8.67 -17.33
N MET A 121 -8.98 7.99 -16.25
CA MET A 121 -8.02 8.55 -15.30
C MET A 121 -6.60 8.51 -15.85
N LEU A 122 -6.23 7.45 -16.56
CA LEU A 122 -4.91 7.25 -17.17
C LEU A 122 -4.64 8.22 -18.32
N ASP A 123 -5.67 8.61 -19.07
CA ASP A 123 -5.58 9.59 -20.17
C ASP A 123 -5.22 11.00 -19.65
N SER A 124 -5.29 11.23 -18.33
CA SER A 124 -4.89 12.47 -17.68
C SER A 124 -3.46 12.37 -17.14
N THR A 125 -2.50 12.98 -17.85
CA THR A 125 -1.10 13.10 -17.40
C THR A 125 -1.00 13.66 -15.98
N LYS A 126 -1.87 14.60 -15.61
CA LYS A 126 -1.92 15.18 -14.26
C LYS A 126 -2.25 14.14 -13.19
N VAL A 127 -3.18 13.22 -13.45
CA VAL A 127 -3.50 12.12 -12.51
C VAL A 127 -2.36 11.13 -12.41
N VAL A 128 -1.78 10.72 -13.54
CA VAL A 128 -0.65 9.80 -13.58
C VAL A 128 0.55 10.36 -12.80
N MET A 129 0.88 11.64 -12.99
CA MET A 129 1.94 12.31 -12.22
C MET A 129 1.57 12.43 -10.74
N ALA A 130 0.34 12.82 -10.42
CA ALA A 130 -0.10 12.94 -9.03
C ALA A 130 -0.01 11.62 -8.25
N LEU A 131 -0.30 10.48 -8.89
CA LEU A 131 -0.13 9.16 -8.30
C LEU A 131 1.36 8.87 -8.04
N LYS A 132 2.23 9.07 -9.04
CA LYS A 132 3.69 8.89 -8.90
C LYS A 132 4.27 9.77 -7.79
N ASP A 133 3.94 11.06 -7.78
CA ASP A 133 4.42 12.04 -6.80
C ASP A 133 3.91 11.77 -5.38
N ALA A 134 2.76 11.11 -5.26
CA ALA A 134 2.22 10.64 -3.99
C ALA A 134 2.84 9.29 -3.54
N GLY A 135 3.73 8.69 -4.33
CA GLY A 135 4.45 7.46 -4.01
C GLY A 135 3.77 6.18 -4.46
N TRP A 136 2.79 6.26 -5.36
CA TRP A 136 2.21 5.08 -6.01
C TRP A 136 3.11 4.62 -7.15
N CYS A 137 3.27 3.32 -7.29
CA CYS A 137 3.99 2.70 -8.38
C CYS A 137 3.03 1.99 -9.34
N GLN A 138 3.32 2.09 -10.63
CA GLN A 138 2.64 1.37 -11.69
C GLN A 138 3.54 0.21 -12.13
N SER A 139 3.23 -1.00 -11.69
CA SER A 139 4.17 -2.13 -11.73
C SER A 139 4.26 -2.79 -13.11
N VAL A 140 3.15 -2.83 -13.85
CA VAL A 140 3.02 -3.55 -15.12
C VAL A 140 2.27 -2.71 -16.16
N PRO A 141 2.78 -1.50 -16.51
CA PRO A 141 2.08 -0.54 -17.36
C PRO A 141 1.70 -1.05 -18.75
N ALA A 142 2.37 -2.09 -19.26
CA ALA A 142 2.07 -2.66 -20.57
C ALA A 142 0.85 -3.60 -20.58
N SER A 143 0.63 -4.37 -19.50
CA SER A 143 -0.40 -5.41 -19.43
C SER A 143 -1.54 -5.09 -18.47
N ASP A 144 -1.29 -4.25 -17.47
CA ASP A 144 -2.30 -3.76 -16.53
C ASP A 144 -2.01 -2.29 -16.16
N PRO A 145 -2.27 -1.35 -17.09
CA PRO A 145 -1.97 0.07 -16.89
C PRO A 145 -2.86 0.71 -15.81
N GLY A 146 -3.99 0.09 -15.47
CA GLY A 146 -4.89 0.58 -14.43
C GLY A 146 -4.38 0.35 -13.02
N HIS A 147 -3.46 -0.60 -12.82
CA HIS A 147 -3.02 -1.04 -11.50
C HIS A 147 -1.92 -0.17 -10.90
N TRP A 148 -2.13 0.28 -9.67
CA TRP A 148 -1.18 1.05 -8.88
C TRP A 148 -1.04 0.50 -7.47
N SER A 149 0.19 0.34 -7.00
CA SER A 149 0.52 -0.15 -5.66
C SER A 149 1.30 0.87 -4.82
N TYR A 150 1.07 0.88 -3.52
CA TYR A 150 1.80 1.70 -2.55
C TYR A 150 2.68 0.81 -1.66
N GLY A 151 3.87 1.31 -1.26
CA GLY A 151 4.81 0.54 -0.43
C GLY A 151 5.54 -0.59 -1.20
N GLY A 152 5.60 -0.50 -2.53
CA GLY A 152 6.32 -1.39 -3.44
C GLY A 152 5.72 -1.36 -4.86
N CYS A 153 6.49 -1.78 -5.86
CA CYS A 153 6.03 -1.99 -7.25
C CYS A 153 5.77 -3.50 -7.44
N HIS A 154 4.52 -3.92 -7.44
CA HIS A 154 4.10 -5.32 -7.55
C HIS A 154 2.92 -5.52 -8.48
#